data_AF-A0A2C1LX49-F1
#
_entry.id   AF-A0A2C1LX49-F1
#
_cell.length_a   1.000
_cell.length_b   1.000
_cell.length_c   1.000
_cell.angle_alpha   90.00
_cell.angle_beta   90.00
_cell.angle_gamma   90.00
#
_symmetry.space_group_name_H-M   'P 1'
#
loop_
_entity.id
_entity.type
_entity.pdbx_description
1 polymer ?
#
loop_
_entity_poly.entity_id
_entity_poly.type
_entity_poly.pdbx_seq_one_letter_code
_entity_poly.pdbx_strand_id
1 'polypeptide(L)'
;MGNVWLTRNLRIGFFSAFFIIHMLVLLVSLLSGAIQFAFICLLFSIPFAYLGFGIDMQRKKKATQVLEEKMRSINQVESIQCIADGYHEQKGRGHLALTDHFLFFITRKKEIYSIDLLTVERYGTRADGTGVYGTTIHHSGPISIASTQEAKIPMFYVEGIHAGEHFHYAFSTFKNTKFFKILDRNLSSGKIAKESAAKNQEQQKQQQVFENENAVLIQNMNRIMDTEINDLDTPLYLQNGKAYLEIYFDIFKEQFPNLNALQEGEKHTFFSYLQACMLRGSRMYSTIVEMNHGKVLSLQETPTLPIDLLEENFPKTFMPNYPAVKQIVYSQFRGFRYQNQTMITEEQALSLTEEYIKIGFRNAMSNFLAYNELQNRVTV
;
A
#
# COMPACT_ATOMS: atom_id res chain seq x y z
N MET A 1 -12.35 19.59 36.58
CA MET A 1 -13.26 19.00 35.56
C MET A 1 -14.29 18.13 36.28
N GLY A 2 -15.55 18.58 36.34
CA GLY A 2 -16.61 17.85 37.07
C GLY A 2 -16.94 16.52 36.41
N ASN A 3 -17.15 15.48 37.22
CA ASN A 3 -17.39 14.13 36.75
C ASN A 3 -18.75 14.06 36.02
N VAL A 4 -18.71 14.10 34.68
CA VAL A 4 -19.88 14.13 33.77
C VAL A 4 -20.80 12.92 33.99
N TRP A 5 -20.25 11.82 34.50
CA TRP A 5 -21.02 10.62 34.85
C TRP A 5 -21.91 10.85 36.10
N LEU A 6 -21.38 11.53 37.12
CA LEU A 6 -22.09 11.82 38.37
C LEU A 6 -23.25 12.79 38.12
N THR A 7 -23.01 13.86 37.35
CA THR A 7 -24.06 14.84 37.00
C THR A 7 -25.13 14.26 36.08
N ARG A 8 -24.79 13.30 35.21
CA ARG A 8 -25.76 12.61 34.35
C ARG A 8 -26.66 11.66 35.13
N ASN A 9 -26.09 10.83 36.00
CA ASN A 9 -26.87 9.87 36.79
C ASN A 9 -27.70 10.56 37.87
N LEU A 10 -27.20 11.63 38.49
CA LEU A 10 -28.00 12.46 39.41
C LEU A 10 -29.17 13.14 38.70
N ARG A 11 -28.97 13.70 37.50
CA ARG A 11 -30.07 14.31 36.74
C ARG A 11 -31.14 13.29 36.38
N ILE A 12 -30.75 12.13 35.84
CA ILE A 12 -31.72 11.08 35.48
C ILE A 12 -32.43 10.57 36.73
N GLY A 13 -31.71 10.31 37.82
CA GLY A 13 -32.31 9.88 39.09
C GLY A 13 -33.30 10.90 39.66
N PHE A 14 -32.93 12.19 39.66
CA PHE A 14 -33.77 13.28 40.15
C PHE A 14 -35.03 13.47 39.30
N PHE A 15 -34.92 13.50 37.97
CA PHE A 15 -36.08 13.62 37.08
C PHE A 15 -36.98 12.38 37.12
N SER A 16 -36.42 11.18 37.30
CA SER A 16 -37.19 9.94 37.43
C SER A 16 -37.96 9.90 38.74
N ALA A 17 -37.32 10.23 39.87
CA ALA A 17 -37.98 10.31 41.17
C ALA A 17 -39.07 11.38 41.19
N PHE A 18 -38.80 12.56 40.62
CA PHE A 18 -39.77 13.64 40.50
C PHE A 18 -40.96 13.24 39.61
N PHE A 19 -40.72 12.57 38.48
CA PHE A 19 -41.78 12.06 37.60
C PHE A 19 -42.67 11.02 38.30
N ILE A 20 -42.08 10.10 39.08
CA ILE A 20 -42.84 9.10 39.86
C ILE A 20 -43.73 9.79 40.90
N ILE A 21 -43.18 10.76 41.65
CA ILE A 21 -43.95 11.54 42.63
C ILE A 21 -45.09 12.30 41.93
N HIS A 22 -44.81 12.90 40.77
CA HIS A 22 -45.81 13.65 40.01
C HIS A 22 -46.93 12.76 39.44
N MET A 23 -46.61 11.54 38.99
CA MET A 23 -47.59 10.54 38.56
C MET A 23 -48.45 10.04 39.72
N LEU A 24 -47.88 9.90 40.92
CA LEU A 24 -48.62 9.59 42.15
C LEU A 24 -49.60 10.71 42.52
N VAL A 25 -49.18 11.97 42.46
CA VAL A 25 -50.05 13.13 42.71
C VAL A 25 -51.19 13.20 41.68
N LEU A 26 -50.90 12.94 40.40
CA LEU A 26 -51.91 12.87 39.35
C LEU A 26 -52.93 11.75 39.60
N LEU A 27 -52.47 10.56 40.00
CA LEU A 27 -53.34 9.42 40.33
C LEU A 27 -54.27 9.74 41.51
N VAL A 28 -53.74 10.33 42.59
CA VAL A 28 -54.53 10.73 43.77
C VAL A 28 -55.57 11.80 43.40
N SER A 29 -55.20 12.75 42.55
CA SER A 29 -56.07 13.84 42.11
C SER A 29 -57.23 13.37 41.22
N LEU A 30 -56.98 12.34 40.40
CA LEU A 30 -58.01 11.67 39.61
C LEU A 30 -58.99 10.90 40.50
N LEU A 31 -58.47 10.18 41.50
CA LEU A 31 -59.28 9.43 42.47
C LEU A 31 -60.11 10.34 43.38
N SER A 32 -59.65 11.57 43.66
CA SER A 32 -60.36 12.54 44.51
C SER A 32 -61.37 13.42 43.74
N GLY A 33 -61.56 13.22 42.43
CA GLY A 33 -62.48 14.01 41.61
C GLY A 33 -61.99 15.44 41.29
N ALA A 34 -60.73 15.78 41.58
CA ALA A 34 -60.15 17.09 41.34
C ALA A 34 -59.67 17.23 39.87
N ILE A 35 -60.61 17.11 38.93
CA ILE A 35 -60.34 16.98 37.49
C ILE A 35 -59.51 18.15 36.93
N GLN A 36 -59.78 19.38 37.36
CA GLN A 36 -59.02 20.56 36.91
C GLN A 36 -57.55 20.53 37.36
N PHE A 37 -57.28 20.06 38.58
CA PHE A 37 -55.93 19.93 39.11
C PHE A 37 -55.18 18.76 38.44
N ALA A 38 -55.86 17.64 38.21
CA ALA A 38 -55.31 16.52 37.44
C ALA A 38 -54.91 16.93 36.01
N PHE A 39 -55.71 17.79 35.36
CA PHE A 39 -55.39 18.31 34.02
C PHE A 39 -54.13 19.18 34.00
N ILE A 40 -53.96 20.05 35.00
CA ILE A 40 -52.73 20.86 35.17
C ILE A 40 -51.52 19.95 35.40
N CYS A 41 -51.63 18.96 36.29
CA CYS A 41 -50.57 17.98 36.53
C CYS A 41 -50.16 17.22 35.26
N LEU A 42 -51.13 16.86 34.42
CA LEU A 42 -50.89 16.16 33.15
C LEU A 42 -50.13 17.04 32.16
N LEU A 43 -50.52 18.31 32.01
CA LEU A 43 -49.82 19.27 31.14
C LEU A 43 -48.36 19.47 31.55
N PHE A 44 -48.09 19.55 32.86
CA PHE A 44 -46.71 19.67 33.35
C PHE A 44 -45.89 18.39 33.17
N SER A 45 -46.52 17.21 33.13
CA SER A 45 -45.80 15.94 32.98
C SER A 45 -45.14 15.74 31.61
N ILE A 46 -45.69 16.34 30.55
CA ILE A 46 -45.23 16.16 29.16
C ILE A 46 -43.82 16.75 28.95
N PRO A 47 -43.52 18.01 29.34
CA PRO A 47 -42.16 18.55 29.28
C PRO A 47 -41.14 17.74 30.10
N PHE A 48 -41.51 17.26 31.29
CA PHE A 48 -40.60 16.47 32.13
C PHE A 48 -40.31 15.09 31.54
N ALA A 49 -41.32 14.41 30.98
CA ALA A 49 -41.13 13.16 30.26
C ALA A 49 -40.22 13.36 29.03
N TYR A 50 -40.37 14.47 28.31
CA TYR A 50 -39.51 14.81 27.18
C TYR A 50 -38.06 15.10 27.60
N LEU A 51 -37.84 15.85 28.69
CA LEU A 51 -36.50 16.15 29.19
C LEU A 51 -35.79 14.92 29.78
N GLY A 52 -36.53 14.04 30.47
CA GLY A 52 -35.99 12.82 31.09
C GLY A 52 -35.72 11.71 30.08
N PHE A 53 -36.70 11.39 29.24
CA PHE A 53 -36.65 10.25 28.32
C PHE A 53 -36.45 10.66 26.87
N GLY A 54 -37.12 11.72 26.42
CA GLY A 54 -37.07 12.18 25.02
C GLY A 54 -35.66 12.57 24.56
N ILE A 55 -34.92 13.32 25.37
CA ILE A 55 -33.53 13.73 25.03
C ILE A 55 -32.59 12.53 24.95
N ASP A 56 -32.68 11.57 25.88
CA ASP A 56 -31.83 10.38 25.87
C ASP A 56 -32.16 9.46 24.67
N MET A 57 -33.45 9.28 24.39
CA MET A 57 -33.92 8.51 23.24
C MET A 57 -33.49 9.15 21.91
N GLN A 58 -33.59 10.47 21.78
CA GLN A 58 -33.10 11.20 20.61
C GLN A 58 -31.57 11.08 20.45
N ARG A 59 -30.81 11.16 21.55
CA ARG A 59 -29.35 11.00 21.51
C ARG A 59 -28.95 9.58 21.10
N LYS A 60 -29.61 8.56 21.65
CA LYS A 60 -29.42 7.15 21.24
C LYS A 60 -29.75 6.97 19.76
N LYS A 61 -30.89 7.49 19.29
CA LYS A 61 -31.29 7.43 17.88
C LYS A 61 -30.27 8.09 16.96
N LYS A 62 -29.79 9.30 17.29
CA LYS A 62 -28.72 9.99 16.53
C LYS A 62 -27.40 9.21 16.54
N ALA A 63 -27.05 8.56 17.64
CA ALA A 63 -25.83 7.75 17.71
C ALA A 63 -25.93 6.52 16.80
N THR A 64 -27.07 5.83 16.80
CA THR A 64 -27.34 4.68 15.91
C THR A 64 -27.32 5.10 14.44
N GLN A 65 -27.96 6.22 14.09
CA GLN A 65 -27.98 6.73 12.71
C GLN A 65 -26.57 7.00 12.16
N VAL A 66 -25.71 7.65 12.95
CA VAL A 66 -24.33 7.92 12.51
C VAL A 66 -23.49 6.65 12.39
N LEU A 67 -23.75 5.64 13.22
CA LEU A 67 -23.11 4.34 13.07
C LEU A 67 -23.57 3.63 11.79
N GLU A 68 -24.88 3.62 11.52
CA GLU A 68 -25.44 3.04 10.29
C GLU A 68 -24.89 3.73 9.04
N GLU A 69 -24.77 5.05 9.06
CA GLU A 69 -24.18 5.83 7.97
C GLU A 69 -22.72 5.42 7.71
N LYS A 70 -21.90 5.30 8.77
CA LYS A 70 -20.52 4.84 8.66
C LYS A 70 -20.41 3.40 8.17
N MET A 71 -21.28 2.51 8.64
CA MET A 71 -21.32 1.12 8.15
C MET A 71 -21.76 1.06 6.69
N ARG A 72 -22.70 1.91 6.26
CA ARG A 72 -23.10 2.02 4.85
C ARG A 72 -21.95 2.52 3.98
N SER A 73 -21.22 3.55 4.42
CA SER A 73 -20.07 4.05 3.66
C SER A 73 -18.97 3.00 3.52
N ILE A 74 -18.72 2.20 4.57
CA ILE A 74 -17.80 1.05 4.49
C ILE A 74 -18.35 0.03 3.48
N ASN A 75 -19.62 -0.34 3.60
CA ASN A 75 -20.25 -1.35 2.75
C ASN A 75 -20.36 -0.97 1.26
N GLN A 76 -20.28 0.32 0.93
CA GLN A 76 -20.20 0.81 -0.45
C GLN A 76 -18.82 0.57 -1.09
N VAL A 77 -17.76 0.60 -0.29
CA VAL A 77 -16.38 0.40 -0.74
C VAL A 77 -16.01 -1.08 -0.68
N GLU A 78 -16.38 -1.76 0.41
CA GLU A 78 -16.12 -3.18 0.63
C GLU A 78 -17.28 -3.88 1.33
N SER A 79 -17.66 -5.05 0.82
CA SER A 79 -18.74 -5.83 1.41
C SER A 79 -18.39 -6.27 2.83
N ILE A 80 -19.24 -5.89 3.79
CA ILE A 80 -19.04 -6.29 5.18
C ILE A 80 -19.50 -7.74 5.37
N GLN A 81 -18.55 -8.61 5.73
CA GLN A 81 -18.79 -10.04 5.90
C GLN A 81 -19.25 -10.39 7.33
N CYS A 82 -18.83 -9.62 8.34
CA CYS A 82 -19.23 -9.84 9.73
C CYS A 82 -19.25 -8.54 10.55
N ILE A 83 -20.25 -8.39 11.41
CA ILE A 83 -20.37 -7.30 12.39
C ILE A 83 -20.70 -7.87 13.76
N ALA A 84 -20.06 -7.36 14.81
CA ALA A 84 -20.38 -7.63 16.20
C ALA A 84 -20.07 -6.45 17.11
N ASP A 85 -20.63 -6.48 18.32
CA ASP A 85 -20.11 -5.67 19.40
C ASP A 85 -18.74 -6.20 19.83
N GLY A 86 -17.83 -5.28 20.10
CA GLY A 86 -16.46 -5.57 20.52
C GLY A 86 -16.06 -4.70 21.70
N TYR A 87 -15.15 -5.22 22.53
CA TYR A 87 -14.46 -4.44 23.54
C TYR A 87 -12.95 -4.54 23.34
N HIS A 88 -12.28 -3.40 23.34
CA HIS A 88 -10.83 -3.29 23.30
C HIS A 88 -10.36 -2.62 24.59
N GLU A 89 -9.29 -3.14 25.19
CA GLU A 89 -8.81 -2.71 26.53
C GLU A 89 -8.61 -1.20 26.62
N GLN A 90 -7.87 -0.61 25.68
CA GLN A 90 -7.54 0.82 25.69
C GLN A 90 -8.65 1.73 25.15
N LYS A 91 -9.55 1.19 24.32
CA LYS A 91 -10.49 1.99 23.51
C LYS A 91 -11.94 1.83 23.97
N GLY A 92 -12.18 0.88 24.88
CA GLY A 92 -13.50 0.59 25.44
C GLY A 92 -14.39 -0.19 24.47
N ARG A 93 -15.70 -0.03 24.64
CA ARG A 93 -16.72 -0.71 23.81
C ARG A 93 -16.89 -0.02 22.46
N GLY A 94 -17.10 -0.82 21.43
CA GLY A 94 -17.35 -0.38 20.06
C GLY A 94 -17.98 -1.48 19.22
N HIS A 95 -17.99 -1.27 17.91
CA HIS A 95 -18.44 -2.25 16.92
C HIS A 95 -17.25 -2.72 16.10
N LEU A 96 -17.10 -4.03 15.98
CA LEU A 96 -16.12 -4.67 15.14
C LEU A 96 -16.80 -5.06 13.82
N ALA A 97 -16.20 -4.68 12.70
CA ALA A 97 -16.65 -5.05 11.36
C ALA A 97 -15.49 -5.61 10.55
N LEU A 98 -15.71 -6.73 9.87
CA LEU A 98 -14.72 -7.41 9.03
C LEU A 98 -15.20 -7.40 7.58
N THR A 99 -14.34 -6.95 6.69
CA THR A 99 -14.51 -6.98 5.24
C THR A 99 -13.52 -7.96 4.60
N ASP A 100 -13.42 -7.97 3.27
CA ASP A 100 -12.41 -8.76 2.56
C ASP A 100 -11.00 -8.34 2.93
N HIS A 101 -10.73 -7.03 3.05
CA HIS A 101 -9.39 -6.45 3.18
C HIS A 101 -9.11 -5.76 4.51
N PHE A 102 -10.14 -5.39 5.28
CA PHE A 102 -9.96 -4.61 6.50
C PHE A 102 -10.73 -5.17 7.71
N LEU A 103 -10.14 -4.99 8.88
CA LEU A 103 -10.82 -5.07 10.16
C LEU A 103 -11.04 -3.67 10.72
N PHE A 104 -12.29 -3.27 10.85
CA PHE A 104 -12.68 -1.99 11.41
C PHE A 104 -13.13 -2.13 12.86
N PHE A 105 -12.65 -1.23 13.72
CA PHE A 105 -13.18 -1.03 15.06
C PHE A 105 -13.71 0.39 15.23
N ILE A 106 -15.03 0.51 15.41
CA ILE A 106 -15.74 1.78 15.55
C ILE A 106 -16.07 1.99 17.03
N THR A 107 -15.41 2.93 17.68
CA THR A 107 -15.65 3.19 19.11
C THR A 107 -16.99 3.89 19.34
N ARG A 108 -17.50 3.85 20.57
CA ARG A 108 -18.68 4.67 20.97
C ARG A 108 -18.48 6.17 20.81
N LYS A 109 -17.22 6.63 20.78
CA LYS A 109 -16.85 8.03 20.48
C LYS A 109 -16.84 8.33 18.98
N LYS A 110 -17.22 7.37 18.14
CA LYS A 110 -17.30 7.45 16.67
C LYS A 110 -15.93 7.55 15.98
N GLU A 111 -14.85 7.20 16.66
CA GLU A 111 -13.54 7.03 16.03
C GLU A 111 -13.52 5.69 15.28
N ILE A 112 -12.90 5.66 14.11
CA ILE A 112 -12.76 4.46 13.28
C ILE A 112 -11.28 4.10 13.26
N TYR A 113 -10.98 2.87 13.67
CA TYR A 113 -9.67 2.26 13.54
C TYR A 113 -9.78 1.19 12.46
N SER A 114 -8.90 1.24 11.46
CA SER A 114 -8.83 0.26 10.38
C SER A 114 -7.50 -0.47 10.44
N ILE A 115 -7.55 -1.80 10.35
CA ILE A 115 -6.39 -2.66 10.25
C ILE A 115 -6.44 -3.31 8.88
N ASP A 116 -5.40 -3.09 8.07
CA ASP A 116 -5.23 -3.76 6.79
C ASP A 116 -4.86 -5.23 7.02
N LEU A 117 -5.70 -6.14 6.54
CA LEU A 117 -5.53 -7.57 6.73
C LEU A 117 -4.32 -8.13 5.97
N LEU A 118 -3.80 -7.43 4.96
CA LEU A 118 -2.54 -7.78 4.29
C LEU A 118 -1.33 -7.64 5.21
N THR A 119 -1.43 -6.84 6.26
CA THR A 119 -0.35 -6.61 7.23
C THR A 119 -0.40 -7.56 8.42
N VAL A 120 -1.42 -8.42 8.50
CA VAL A 120 -1.63 -9.38 9.58
C VAL A 120 -0.77 -10.62 9.36
N GLU A 121 0.09 -10.92 10.32
CA GLU A 121 0.95 -12.10 10.33
C GLU A 121 0.37 -13.24 11.19
N ARG A 122 -0.32 -12.88 12.27
CA ARG A 122 -0.93 -13.83 13.21
C ARG A 122 -2.32 -13.38 13.61
N TYR A 123 -3.22 -14.34 13.74
CA TYR A 123 -4.59 -14.10 14.16
C TYR A 123 -5.14 -15.33 14.85
N GLY A 124 -6.17 -15.15 15.66
CA GLY A 124 -6.76 -16.29 16.35
C GLY A 124 -7.88 -15.94 17.31
N THR A 125 -8.37 -16.97 17.98
CA THR A 125 -9.28 -16.84 19.11
C THR A 125 -8.62 -17.35 20.37
N ARG A 126 -8.81 -16.64 21.48
CA ARG A 126 -8.45 -17.13 22.80
C ARG A 126 -9.56 -16.86 23.80
N ALA A 127 -9.49 -17.49 24.97
CA ALA A 127 -10.45 -17.31 26.04
C ALA A 127 -9.69 -16.83 27.27
N ASP A 128 -9.86 -15.55 27.61
CA ASP A 128 -9.12 -14.92 28.70
C ASP A 128 -9.89 -15.11 30.01
N GLY A 129 -9.19 -15.51 31.08
CA GLY A 129 -9.78 -15.71 32.40
C GLY A 129 -10.29 -14.41 33.00
N THR A 130 -11.44 -14.45 33.67
CA THR A 130 -12.04 -13.27 34.31
C THR A 130 -11.66 -13.13 35.78
N GLY A 131 -11.07 -14.16 36.38
CA GLY A 131 -10.92 -14.30 37.82
C GLY A 131 -12.23 -14.61 38.57
N VAL A 132 -13.36 -14.74 37.85
CA VAL A 132 -14.68 -15.07 38.43
C VAL A 132 -14.95 -16.56 38.25
N TYR A 133 -15.23 -17.27 39.34
CA TYR A 133 -15.50 -18.71 39.31
C TYR A 133 -16.99 -18.97 39.54
N GLY A 134 -17.60 -19.75 38.66
CA GLY A 134 -18.96 -20.25 38.80
C GLY A 134 -18.97 -21.72 39.16
N THR A 135 -19.83 -22.13 40.09
CA THR A 135 -20.04 -23.55 40.40
C THR A 135 -21.40 -24.00 39.88
N THR A 136 -21.41 -24.94 38.94
CA THR A 136 -22.63 -25.56 38.44
C THR A 136 -22.80 -26.91 39.11
N ILE A 137 -23.95 -27.14 39.73
CA ILE A 137 -24.29 -28.42 40.37
C ILE A 137 -25.25 -29.17 39.45
N HIS A 138 -24.76 -30.26 38.84
CA HIS A 138 -25.58 -31.16 38.06
C HIS A 138 -26.11 -32.27 38.97
N HIS A 139 -27.43 -32.40 39.03
CA HIS A 139 -28.08 -33.50 39.72
C HIS A 139 -28.38 -34.61 38.70
N SER A 140 -27.82 -35.79 38.92
CA SER A 140 -28.14 -37.00 38.15
C SER A 140 -28.53 -38.11 39.14
N GLY A 141 -29.83 -38.26 39.38
CA GLY A 141 -30.34 -39.20 40.39
C GLY A 141 -29.88 -38.83 41.82
N PRO A 142 -29.41 -39.78 42.65
CA PRO A 142 -28.96 -39.51 44.02
C PRO A 142 -27.57 -38.86 44.10
N ILE A 143 -26.91 -38.60 42.97
CA ILE A 143 -25.56 -38.05 42.91
C ILE A 143 -25.60 -36.61 42.40
N SER A 144 -25.01 -35.70 43.17
CA SER A 144 -24.77 -34.31 42.77
C SER A 144 -23.30 -34.13 42.43
N ILE A 145 -23.01 -33.72 41.19
CA ILE A 145 -21.65 -33.39 40.73
C ILE A 145 -21.55 -31.87 40.62
N ALA A 146 -20.69 -31.27 41.46
CA ALA A 146 -20.36 -29.87 41.38
C ALA A 146 -19.14 -29.66 40.47
N SER A 147 -19.26 -28.75 39.51
CA SER A 147 -18.17 -28.33 38.62
C SER A 147 -17.92 -26.84 38.82
N THR A 148 -16.77 -26.49 39.40
CA THR A 148 -16.33 -25.11 39.52
C THR A 148 -15.45 -24.77 38.31
N GLN A 149 -15.88 -23.81 37.50
CA GLN A 149 -15.15 -23.34 36.33
C GLN A 149 -15.00 -21.84 36.37
N GLU A 150 -13.82 -21.35 35.98
CA GLU A 150 -13.59 -19.93 35.77
C GLU A 150 -14.37 -19.46 34.54
N ALA A 151 -15.14 -18.38 34.68
CA ALA A 151 -15.75 -17.70 33.56
C ALA A 151 -14.66 -17.12 32.65
N LYS A 152 -14.78 -17.36 31.35
CA LYS A 152 -13.81 -16.89 30.35
C LYS A 152 -14.46 -15.90 29.39
N ILE A 153 -13.70 -14.89 28.97
CA ILE A 153 -14.11 -13.92 27.96
C ILE A 153 -13.62 -14.39 26.59
N PRO A 154 -14.50 -14.53 25.60
CA PRO A 154 -14.10 -14.87 24.24
C PRO A 154 -13.40 -13.69 23.56
N MET A 155 -12.16 -13.91 23.14
CA MET A 155 -11.32 -12.93 22.45
C MET A 155 -11.08 -13.35 21.00
N PHE A 156 -10.97 -12.35 20.13
CA PHE A 156 -10.43 -12.43 18.78
C PHE A 156 -9.25 -11.47 18.69
N TYR A 157 -8.09 -11.93 18.18
CA TYR A 157 -6.90 -11.10 18.09
C TYR A 157 -6.28 -11.13 16.69
N VAL A 158 -5.57 -10.04 16.37
CA VAL A 158 -4.75 -9.88 15.17
C VAL A 158 -3.43 -9.20 15.53
N GLU A 159 -2.36 -9.64 14.90
CA GLU A 159 -0.98 -9.20 15.10
C GLU A 159 -0.29 -9.08 13.75
N GLY A 160 0.62 -8.12 13.63
CA GLY A 160 1.37 -7.91 12.39
C GLY A 160 2.31 -6.73 12.45
N ILE A 161 2.79 -6.31 11.28
CA ILE A 161 3.73 -5.18 11.14
C ILE A 161 3.15 -4.17 10.16
N HIS A 162 3.04 -2.92 10.59
CA HIS A 162 2.64 -1.82 9.72
C HIS A 162 3.64 -0.68 9.84
N ALA A 163 4.17 -0.20 8.71
CA ALA A 163 5.18 0.87 8.66
C ALA A 163 6.41 0.61 9.56
N GLY A 164 6.81 -0.65 9.74
CA GLY A 164 7.95 -1.05 10.59
C GLY A 164 7.62 -1.20 12.08
N GLU A 165 6.38 -0.93 12.50
CA GLU A 165 5.94 -1.10 13.90
C GLU A 165 5.07 -2.36 14.05
N HIS A 166 5.37 -3.15 15.09
CA HIS A 166 4.54 -4.29 15.46
C HIS A 166 3.25 -3.83 16.14
N PHE A 167 2.12 -4.36 15.70
CA PHE A 167 0.84 -4.17 16.36
C PHE A 167 0.30 -5.48 16.93
N HIS A 168 -0.40 -5.37 18.05
CA HIS A 168 -1.20 -6.44 18.65
C HIS A 168 -2.56 -5.86 19.07
N TYR A 169 -3.63 -6.32 18.44
CA TYR A 169 -4.99 -5.90 18.76
C TYR A 169 -5.83 -7.11 19.17
N ALA A 170 -6.41 -7.04 20.37
CA ALA A 170 -7.30 -8.07 20.90
C ALA A 170 -8.67 -7.48 21.23
N PHE A 171 -9.72 -8.13 20.75
CA PHE A 171 -11.10 -7.72 20.88
C PHE A 171 -11.93 -8.80 21.58
N SER A 172 -12.54 -8.45 22.70
CA SER A 172 -13.56 -9.28 23.33
C SER A 172 -14.84 -9.22 22.51
N THR A 173 -15.28 -10.35 21.96
CA THR A 173 -16.53 -10.45 21.20
C THR A 173 -17.09 -11.87 21.22
N PHE A 174 -18.41 -12.00 21.37
CA PHE A 174 -19.10 -13.29 21.30
C PHE A 174 -19.07 -13.93 19.91
N LYS A 175 -18.72 -13.16 18.86
CA LYS A 175 -18.56 -13.68 17.49
C LYS A 175 -17.11 -14.02 17.14
N ASN A 176 -16.19 -14.16 18.12
CA ASN A 176 -14.76 -14.35 17.87
C ASN A 176 -14.46 -15.49 16.88
N THR A 177 -15.14 -16.62 17.02
CA THR A 177 -14.99 -17.80 16.16
C THR A 177 -15.45 -17.52 14.73
N LYS A 178 -16.48 -16.68 14.55
CA LYS A 178 -16.96 -16.27 13.22
C LYS A 178 -15.95 -15.33 12.55
N PHE A 179 -15.41 -14.36 13.29
CA PHE A 179 -14.34 -13.48 12.79
C PHE A 179 -13.12 -14.29 12.36
N PHE A 180 -12.67 -15.23 13.19
CA PHE A 180 -11.56 -16.13 12.87
C PHE A 180 -11.81 -16.91 11.58
N LYS A 181 -12.93 -17.63 11.45
CA LYS A 181 -13.22 -18.45 10.27
C LYS A 181 -13.27 -17.63 8.97
N ILE A 182 -13.75 -16.40 9.04
CA ILE A 182 -13.85 -15.52 7.88
C ILE A 182 -12.47 -14.99 7.51
N LEU A 183 -11.71 -14.48 8.48
CA LEU A 183 -10.35 -14.01 8.25
C LEU A 183 -9.44 -15.12 7.71
N ASP A 184 -9.52 -16.30 8.32
CA ASP A 184 -8.78 -17.49 7.90
C ASP A 184 -9.06 -17.86 6.44
N ARG A 185 -10.33 -17.84 6.04
CA ARG A 185 -10.72 -18.05 4.65
C ARG A 185 -10.16 -16.96 3.73
N ASN A 186 -10.29 -15.69 4.10
CA ASN A 186 -9.83 -14.58 3.26
C ASN A 186 -8.32 -14.67 2.99
N LEU A 187 -7.53 -15.02 4.01
CA LEU A 187 -6.08 -15.17 3.94
C LEU A 187 -5.63 -16.48 3.27
N SER A 188 -6.37 -17.58 3.41
CA SER A 188 -5.97 -18.88 2.86
C SER A 188 -6.44 -19.13 1.43
N SER A 189 -7.63 -18.65 1.05
CA SER A 189 -8.30 -19.05 -0.19
C SER A 189 -9.26 -18.01 -0.79
N GLY A 190 -9.50 -16.91 -0.07
CA GLY A 190 -10.36 -15.82 -0.48
C GLY A 190 -9.65 -14.79 -1.35
N LYS A 191 -10.16 -13.56 -1.33
CA LYS A 191 -9.74 -12.48 -2.22
C LYS A 191 -8.28 -12.06 -1.96
N ILE A 192 -7.89 -11.87 -0.70
CA ILE A 192 -6.52 -11.54 -0.30
C ILE A 192 -5.53 -12.62 -0.78
N ALA A 193 -5.84 -13.90 -0.55
CA ALA A 193 -4.97 -15.00 -0.95
C ALA A 193 -4.66 -14.97 -2.47
N LYS A 194 -5.70 -14.74 -3.29
CA LYS A 194 -5.57 -14.65 -4.75
C LYS A 194 -4.77 -13.43 -5.19
N GLU A 195 -5.01 -12.27 -4.59
CA GLU A 195 -4.29 -11.04 -4.89
C GLU A 195 -2.81 -11.14 -4.48
N SER A 196 -2.53 -11.71 -3.30
CA SER A 196 -1.17 -12.00 -2.84
C SER A 196 -0.45 -12.98 -3.77
N ALA A 197 -1.12 -14.08 -4.16
CA ALA A 197 -0.56 -15.05 -5.10
C ALA A 197 -0.28 -14.43 -6.48
N ALA A 198 -1.19 -13.61 -7.00
CA ALA A 198 -1.01 -12.91 -8.28
C ALA A 198 0.16 -11.93 -8.21
N LYS A 199 0.29 -11.15 -7.12
CA LYS A 199 1.41 -10.24 -6.90
C LYS A 199 2.74 -10.99 -6.81
N ASN A 200 2.78 -12.10 -6.08
CA ASN A 200 3.98 -12.93 -5.98
C ASN A 200 4.36 -13.54 -7.34
N GLN A 201 3.38 -14.01 -8.11
CA GLN A 201 3.61 -14.55 -9.44
C GLN A 201 4.13 -13.47 -10.40
N GLU A 202 3.58 -12.25 -10.34
CA GLU A 202 4.06 -11.12 -11.14
C GLU A 202 5.48 -10.72 -10.77
N GLN A 203 5.81 -10.66 -9.47
CA GLN A 203 7.17 -10.41 -9.00
C GLN A 203 8.15 -11.50 -9.45
N GLN A 204 7.75 -12.77 -9.41
CA GLN A 204 8.55 -13.88 -9.90
C GLN A 204 8.79 -13.78 -11.41
N LYS A 205 7.77 -13.41 -12.20
CA LYS A 205 7.92 -13.18 -13.64
C LYS A 205 8.89 -12.04 -13.92
N GLN A 206 8.76 -10.91 -13.23
CA GLN A 206 9.66 -9.77 -13.38
C GLN A 206 11.11 -10.13 -13.01
N GLN A 207 11.29 -10.87 -11.91
CA GLN A 207 12.60 -11.37 -11.49
C GLN A 207 13.20 -12.33 -12.53
N GLN A 208 12.40 -13.24 -13.07
CA GLN A 208 12.85 -14.18 -14.10
C GLN A 208 13.24 -13.46 -15.40
N VAL A 209 12.48 -12.45 -15.82
CA VAL A 209 12.83 -11.60 -16.98
C VAL A 209 14.18 -10.92 -16.72
N PHE A 210 14.36 -10.30 -15.54
CA PHE A 210 15.61 -9.64 -15.18
C PHE A 210 16.81 -10.60 -15.19
N GLU A 211 16.65 -11.81 -14.64
CA GLU A 211 17.70 -12.84 -14.61
C GLU A 211 18.05 -13.34 -16.02
N ASN A 212 17.03 -13.58 -16.86
CA ASN A 212 17.22 -14.00 -18.25
C ASN A 212 17.95 -12.92 -19.06
N GLU A 213 17.51 -11.66 -18.97
CA GLU A 213 18.16 -10.53 -19.64
C GLU A 213 19.62 -10.37 -19.21
N ASN A 214 19.89 -10.45 -17.90
CA ASN A 214 21.26 -10.40 -17.39
C ASN A 214 22.12 -11.58 -17.92
N ALA A 215 21.56 -12.79 -18.01
CA ALA A 215 22.25 -13.94 -18.58
C ALA A 215 22.56 -13.74 -20.07
N VAL A 216 21.62 -13.19 -20.84
CA VAL A 216 21.81 -12.82 -22.25
C VAL A 216 22.97 -11.83 -22.41
N LEU A 217 23.03 -10.80 -21.57
CA LEU A 217 24.12 -9.82 -21.58
C LEU A 217 25.48 -10.47 -21.30
N ILE A 218 25.55 -11.39 -20.33
CA ILE A 218 26.78 -12.11 -19.99
C ILE A 218 27.24 -12.99 -21.16
N GLN A 219 26.34 -13.76 -21.76
CA GLN A 219 26.65 -14.68 -22.86
C GLN A 219 27.13 -13.92 -24.11
N ASN A 220 26.66 -12.70 -24.31
CA ASN A 220 26.94 -11.87 -25.48
C ASN A 220 27.93 -10.72 -25.18
N MET A 221 28.66 -10.79 -24.07
CA MET A 221 29.57 -9.74 -23.62
C MET A 221 30.57 -9.33 -24.70
N ASN A 222 31.16 -10.30 -25.42
CA ASN A 222 32.14 -10.03 -26.48
C ASN A 222 31.54 -9.21 -27.62
N ARG A 223 30.30 -9.54 -28.04
CA ARG A 223 29.57 -8.79 -29.09
C ARG A 223 29.25 -7.37 -28.64
N ILE A 224 28.86 -7.20 -27.38
CA ILE A 224 28.61 -5.89 -26.79
C ILE A 224 29.90 -5.06 -26.83
N MET A 225 31.02 -5.65 -26.40
CA MET A 225 32.34 -5.01 -26.26
C MET A 225 33.11 -4.81 -27.57
N ASP A 226 32.63 -5.34 -28.70
CA ASP A 226 33.34 -5.34 -29.98
C ASP A 226 33.66 -3.91 -30.47
N THR A 227 34.89 -3.66 -30.90
CA THR A 227 35.34 -2.35 -31.39
C THR A 227 34.98 -2.09 -32.85
N GLU A 228 34.65 -3.13 -33.62
CA GLU A 228 34.24 -2.94 -35.00
C GLU A 228 32.85 -2.29 -35.06
N ILE A 229 32.79 -1.13 -35.72
CA ILE A 229 31.57 -0.48 -36.15
C ILE A 229 31.36 -0.98 -37.58
N ASN A 230 30.56 -2.05 -37.75
CA ASN A 230 30.07 -2.37 -39.09
C ASN A 230 29.11 -1.26 -39.49
N ASP A 231 29.49 -0.43 -40.48
CA ASP A 231 28.68 0.69 -40.98
C ASP A 231 27.27 0.28 -41.45
N LEU A 232 27.03 -1.01 -41.71
CA LEU A 232 25.73 -1.59 -42.01
C LEU A 232 24.80 -1.74 -40.79
N ASP A 233 25.33 -1.74 -39.55
CA ASP A 233 24.59 -1.85 -38.28
C ASP A 233 24.36 -0.49 -37.58
N THR A 234 24.83 0.60 -38.19
CA THR A 234 24.89 1.96 -37.62
C THR A 234 23.73 2.94 -37.97
N PRO A 235 22.41 2.58 -38.05
CA PRO A 235 21.38 3.62 -38.24
C PRO A 235 20.68 4.19 -36.98
N LEU A 236 20.37 3.40 -35.93
CA LEU A 236 19.47 3.88 -34.83
C LEU A 236 20.21 4.39 -33.58
N TYR A 237 21.36 3.82 -33.24
CA TYR A 237 22.06 4.15 -31.99
C TYR A 237 22.69 5.55 -32.00
N LEU A 238 23.02 6.06 -33.19
CA LEU A 238 23.75 7.32 -33.35
C LEU A 238 22.90 8.50 -33.83
N GLN A 239 21.69 8.29 -34.40
CA GLN A 239 20.89 9.40 -34.94
C GLN A 239 20.54 10.46 -33.89
N ASN A 240 20.19 10.03 -32.67
CA ASN A 240 19.89 10.93 -31.55
C ASN A 240 20.95 10.91 -30.43
N GLY A 241 21.83 9.90 -30.44
CA GLY A 241 22.87 9.74 -29.43
C GLY A 241 23.82 10.94 -29.36
N LYS A 242 24.11 11.59 -30.50
CA LYS A 242 24.97 12.79 -30.52
C LYS A 242 24.35 13.99 -29.81
N ALA A 243 23.06 14.26 -30.00
CA ALA A 243 22.37 15.36 -29.33
C ALA A 243 22.34 15.16 -27.81
N TYR A 244 22.03 13.93 -27.36
CA TYR A 244 22.13 13.59 -25.93
C TYR A 244 23.56 13.70 -25.42
N LEU A 245 24.55 13.26 -26.20
CA LEU A 245 25.94 13.30 -25.78
C LEU A 245 26.39 14.72 -25.41
N GLU A 246 26.06 15.69 -26.26
CA GLU A 246 26.39 17.11 -26.04
C GLU A 246 25.66 17.68 -24.82
N ILE A 247 24.35 17.46 -24.70
CA ILE A 247 23.54 17.92 -23.56
C ILE A 247 24.07 17.35 -22.25
N TYR A 248 24.29 16.04 -22.17
CA TYR A 248 24.79 15.40 -20.96
C TYR A 248 26.23 15.80 -20.68
N PHE A 249 27.05 16.06 -21.70
CA PHE A 249 28.42 16.51 -21.49
C PHE A 249 28.45 17.90 -20.84
N ASP A 250 27.55 18.81 -21.21
CA ASP A 250 27.43 20.10 -20.55
C ASP A 250 26.99 19.98 -19.09
N ILE A 251 26.02 19.11 -18.79
CA ILE A 251 25.63 18.78 -17.40
C ILE A 251 26.84 18.24 -16.61
N PHE A 252 27.65 17.38 -17.22
CA PHE A 252 28.83 16.82 -16.56
C PHE A 252 29.96 17.83 -16.35
N LYS A 253 30.10 18.86 -17.21
CA LYS A 253 31.06 19.95 -16.95
C LYS A 253 30.72 20.74 -15.70
N GLU A 254 29.43 20.87 -15.38
CA GLU A 254 29.00 21.51 -14.14
C GLU A 254 29.36 20.66 -12.91
N GLN A 255 29.23 19.34 -13.03
CA GLN A 255 29.56 18.38 -11.96
C GLN A 255 31.08 18.15 -11.81
N PHE A 256 31.83 18.21 -12.90
CA PHE A 256 33.27 17.94 -12.97
C PHE A 256 34.00 19.09 -13.65
N PRO A 257 34.31 20.19 -12.91
CA PRO A 257 34.89 21.39 -13.49
C PRO A 257 36.24 21.19 -14.19
N ASN A 258 36.98 20.12 -13.84
CA ASN A 258 38.22 19.71 -14.49
C ASN A 258 38.04 19.35 -15.97
N LEU A 259 36.83 18.97 -16.41
CA LEU A 259 36.53 18.75 -17.83
C LEU A 259 36.63 20.04 -18.67
N ASN A 260 36.47 21.21 -18.05
CA ASN A 260 36.63 22.50 -18.74
C ASN A 260 38.08 22.81 -19.11
N ALA A 261 39.05 22.15 -18.46
CA ALA A 261 40.48 22.35 -18.68
C ALA A 261 41.06 21.47 -19.80
N LEU A 262 40.26 20.57 -20.40
CA LEU A 262 40.72 19.70 -21.48
C LEU A 262 41.12 20.50 -22.73
N GLN A 263 42.26 20.17 -23.32
CA GLN A 263 42.67 20.70 -24.62
C GLN A 263 41.83 20.11 -25.76
N GLU A 264 41.85 20.73 -26.94
CA GLU A 264 40.99 20.33 -28.07
C GLU A 264 41.20 18.86 -28.51
N GLY A 265 42.45 18.40 -28.53
CA GLY A 265 42.77 16.99 -28.82
C GLY A 265 42.26 16.03 -27.73
N GLU A 266 42.38 16.43 -26.46
CA GLU A 266 41.92 15.64 -25.31
C GLU A 266 40.39 15.56 -25.28
N LYS A 267 39.71 16.65 -25.59
CA LYS A 267 38.25 16.67 -25.80
C LYS A 267 37.88 15.66 -26.87
N HIS A 268 38.50 15.70 -28.04
CA HIS A 268 38.15 14.78 -29.13
C HIS A 268 38.29 13.30 -28.72
N THR A 269 39.38 12.93 -28.06
CA THR A 269 39.58 11.57 -27.52
C THR A 269 38.52 11.22 -26.47
N PHE A 270 38.20 12.16 -25.57
CA PHE A 270 37.20 11.95 -24.53
C PHE A 270 35.79 11.78 -25.11
N PHE A 271 35.40 12.63 -26.06
CA PHE A 271 34.12 12.51 -26.77
C PHE A 271 34.00 11.16 -27.50
N SER A 272 35.07 10.72 -28.16
CA SER A 272 35.10 9.40 -28.83
C SER A 272 34.91 8.26 -27.83
N TYR A 273 35.49 8.38 -26.64
CA TYR A 273 35.28 7.44 -25.54
C TYR A 273 33.83 7.43 -25.03
N LEU A 274 33.21 8.59 -24.83
CA LEU A 274 31.81 8.70 -24.39
C LEU A 274 30.85 8.12 -25.46
N GLN A 275 31.12 8.37 -26.74
CA GLN A 275 30.39 7.76 -27.85
C GLN A 275 30.48 6.23 -27.81
N ALA A 276 31.67 5.69 -27.56
CA ALA A 276 31.85 4.24 -27.40
C ALA A 276 31.04 3.70 -26.22
N CYS A 277 31.00 4.40 -25.08
CA CYS A 277 30.18 4.02 -23.92
C CYS A 277 28.69 3.95 -24.30
N MET A 278 28.16 4.97 -24.99
CA MET A 278 26.78 4.96 -25.47
C MET A 278 26.50 3.80 -26.43
N LEU A 279 27.43 3.53 -27.36
CA LEU A 279 27.33 2.41 -28.28
C LEU A 279 27.22 1.07 -27.54
N ARG A 280 27.99 0.86 -26.47
CA ARG A 280 27.88 -0.34 -25.63
C ARG A 280 26.49 -0.47 -25.02
N GLY A 281 25.98 0.58 -24.37
CA GLY A 281 24.63 0.56 -23.79
C GLY A 281 23.53 0.27 -24.81
N SER A 282 23.66 0.89 -25.98
CA SER A 282 22.78 0.63 -27.13
C SER A 282 22.81 -0.84 -27.59
N ARG A 283 24.00 -1.43 -27.73
CA ARG A 283 24.16 -2.85 -28.07
C ARG A 283 23.60 -3.79 -27.01
N MET A 284 23.72 -3.43 -25.73
CA MET A 284 23.14 -4.23 -24.65
C MET A 284 21.62 -4.37 -24.83
N TYR A 285 20.91 -3.26 -25.02
CA TYR A 285 19.46 -3.30 -25.22
C TYR A 285 19.08 -4.11 -26.47
N SER A 286 19.76 -3.88 -27.59
CA SER A 286 19.46 -4.61 -28.82
C SER A 286 19.76 -6.10 -28.73
N THR A 287 20.81 -6.48 -28.01
CA THR A 287 21.11 -7.89 -27.74
C THR A 287 19.99 -8.52 -26.92
N ILE A 288 19.47 -7.83 -25.91
CA ILE A 288 18.30 -8.29 -25.14
C ILE A 288 17.11 -8.50 -26.07
N VAL A 289 16.78 -7.50 -26.91
CA VAL A 289 15.62 -7.57 -27.80
C VAL A 289 15.76 -8.70 -28.82
N GLU A 290 16.93 -8.82 -29.45
CA GLU A 290 17.19 -9.84 -30.45
C GLU A 290 17.08 -11.25 -29.88
N MET A 291 17.72 -11.49 -28.72
CA MET A 291 17.77 -12.83 -28.12
C MET A 291 16.45 -13.22 -27.46
N ASN A 292 15.70 -12.27 -26.89
CA ASN A 292 14.43 -12.57 -26.22
C ASN A 292 13.21 -12.54 -27.17
N HIS A 293 13.25 -11.76 -28.24
CA HIS A 293 12.10 -11.57 -29.12
C HIS A 293 12.33 -12.05 -30.56
N GLY A 294 13.53 -12.54 -30.89
CA GLY A 294 13.89 -12.95 -32.26
C GLY A 294 13.84 -11.81 -33.28
N LYS A 295 13.67 -10.57 -32.81
CA LYS A 295 13.61 -9.37 -33.64
C LYS A 295 15.00 -8.78 -33.71
N VAL A 296 15.66 -8.98 -34.84
CA VAL A 296 16.77 -8.12 -35.23
C VAL A 296 16.14 -6.79 -35.60
N LEU A 297 16.43 -5.74 -34.84
CA LEU A 297 16.16 -4.38 -35.29
C LEU A 297 17.16 -4.08 -36.42
N SER A 298 16.87 -4.59 -37.62
CA SER A 298 17.55 -4.18 -38.85
C SER A 298 16.99 -2.80 -39.20
N LEU A 299 17.76 -1.77 -38.87
CA LEU A 299 17.29 -0.39 -38.91
C LEU A 299 17.49 0.28 -40.26
N GLN A 300 17.95 -0.49 -41.24
CA GLN A 300 17.97 -0.09 -42.64
C GLN A 300 16.54 0.07 -43.21
N GLU A 301 15.52 -0.49 -42.53
CA GLU A 301 14.12 -0.44 -42.94
C GLU A 301 13.25 0.54 -42.11
N THR A 302 13.84 1.24 -41.15
CA THR A 302 13.10 2.19 -40.28
C THR A 302 12.98 3.58 -40.91
N PRO A 303 11.77 4.15 -40.99
CA PRO A 303 11.62 5.56 -41.33
C PRO A 303 12.25 6.44 -40.23
N THR A 304 12.72 7.63 -40.61
CA THR A 304 13.16 8.67 -39.67
C THR A 304 12.09 8.88 -38.60
N LEU A 305 12.42 8.61 -37.33
CA LEU A 305 11.48 8.77 -36.21
C LEU A 305 11.29 10.27 -35.92
N PRO A 306 10.05 10.75 -35.70
CA PRO A 306 9.82 12.12 -35.25
C PRO A 306 10.47 12.37 -33.89
N ILE A 307 11.18 13.49 -33.74
CA ILE A 307 11.84 13.90 -32.49
C ILE A 307 10.84 13.96 -31.32
N ASP A 308 9.64 14.51 -31.55
CA ASP A 308 8.60 14.63 -30.52
C ASP A 308 8.25 13.28 -29.87
N LEU A 309 8.21 12.20 -30.67
CA LEU A 309 7.87 10.86 -30.19
C LEU A 309 9.00 10.26 -29.33
N LEU A 310 10.24 10.68 -29.59
CA LEU A 310 11.42 10.26 -28.84
C LEU A 310 11.54 11.03 -27.53
N GLU A 311 11.26 12.34 -27.55
CA GLU A 311 11.18 13.18 -26.36
C GLU A 311 10.10 12.71 -25.39
N GLU A 312 8.98 12.20 -25.91
CA GLU A 312 7.92 11.62 -25.08
C GLU A 312 8.33 10.29 -24.43
N ASN A 313 9.06 9.44 -25.15
CA ASN A 313 9.38 8.09 -24.71
C ASN A 313 10.64 8.01 -23.83
N PHE A 314 11.65 8.85 -24.08
CA PHE A 314 12.93 8.79 -23.35
C PHE A 314 12.79 8.92 -21.82
N PRO A 315 11.94 9.82 -21.26
CA PRO A 315 11.69 9.91 -19.82
C PRO A 315 11.05 8.66 -19.21
N LYS A 316 10.35 7.85 -20.02
CA LYS A 316 9.68 6.62 -19.59
C LYS A 316 10.63 5.41 -19.55
N THR A 317 11.83 5.55 -20.13
CA THR A 317 12.80 4.45 -20.22
C THR A 317 13.72 4.41 -19.00
N PHE A 318 13.97 3.19 -18.52
CA PHE A 318 14.88 2.90 -17.42
C PHE A 318 15.73 1.68 -17.75
N MET A 319 17.01 1.73 -17.39
CA MET A 319 17.89 0.58 -17.49
C MET A 319 17.94 -0.12 -16.12
N PRO A 320 17.50 -1.38 -16.02
CA PRO A 320 17.66 -2.16 -14.80
C PRO A 320 19.13 -2.27 -14.39
N ASN A 321 19.37 -2.41 -13.08
CA ASN A 321 20.71 -2.53 -12.50
C ASN A 321 21.30 -3.94 -12.73
N TYR A 322 21.44 -4.36 -13.99
CA TYR A 322 21.97 -5.68 -14.31
C TYR A 322 23.42 -5.82 -13.81
N PRO A 323 23.78 -6.91 -13.11
CA PRO A 323 25.16 -7.18 -12.71
C PRO A 323 26.18 -7.12 -13.86
N ALA A 324 25.78 -7.53 -15.08
CA ALA A 324 26.61 -7.46 -16.27
C ALA A 324 27.12 -6.04 -16.59
N VAL A 325 26.36 -4.99 -16.24
CA VAL A 325 26.73 -3.58 -16.48
C VAL A 325 28.06 -3.25 -15.84
N LYS A 326 28.29 -3.69 -14.60
CA LYS A 326 29.53 -3.38 -13.88
C LYS A 326 30.76 -3.93 -14.60
N GLN A 327 30.64 -5.11 -15.21
CA GLN A 327 31.72 -5.72 -15.96
C GLN A 327 32.01 -4.96 -17.27
N ILE A 328 30.96 -4.51 -17.96
CA ILE A 328 31.06 -3.69 -19.18
C ILE A 328 31.71 -2.34 -18.86
N VAL A 329 31.22 -1.67 -17.82
CA VAL A 329 31.76 -0.39 -17.32
C VAL A 329 33.25 -0.52 -17.01
N TYR A 330 33.63 -1.51 -16.21
CA TYR A 330 35.04 -1.69 -15.83
C TYR A 330 35.94 -2.03 -17.02
N SER A 331 35.45 -2.86 -17.96
CA SER A 331 36.20 -3.23 -19.16
C SER A 331 36.42 -2.03 -20.10
N GLN A 332 35.39 -1.22 -20.30
CA GLN A 332 35.44 0.00 -21.12
C GLN A 332 36.36 1.05 -20.47
N PHE A 333 36.24 1.26 -19.16
CA PHE A 333 37.13 2.13 -18.40
C PHE A 333 38.59 1.71 -18.50
N ARG A 334 38.91 0.42 -18.31
CA ARG A 334 40.28 -0.09 -18.37
C ARG A 334 40.95 0.21 -19.71
N GLY A 335 40.22 0.06 -20.83
CA GLY A 335 40.70 0.39 -22.16
C GLY A 335 41.06 1.88 -22.31
N PHE A 336 40.17 2.77 -21.85
CA PHE A 336 40.42 4.21 -21.87
C PHE A 336 41.57 4.65 -20.97
N ARG A 337 41.63 4.11 -19.75
CA ARG A 337 42.64 4.49 -18.74
C ARG A 337 44.05 4.09 -19.15
N TYR A 338 44.20 2.96 -19.85
CA TYR A 338 45.48 2.54 -20.41
C TYR A 338 46.06 3.58 -21.38
N GLN A 339 45.19 4.29 -22.12
CA GLN A 339 45.58 5.27 -23.13
C GLN A 339 45.63 6.71 -22.59
N ASN A 340 44.98 7.01 -21.45
CA ASN A 340 44.75 8.39 -20.97
C ASN A 340 44.90 8.51 -19.43
N GLN A 341 46.14 8.53 -18.93
CA GLN A 341 46.46 8.48 -17.49
C GLN A 341 46.25 9.80 -16.72
N THR A 342 45.96 10.93 -17.37
CA THR A 342 46.00 12.26 -16.71
C THR A 342 44.71 13.08 -16.78
N MET A 343 43.69 12.67 -17.54
CA MET A 343 42.53 13.53 -17.84
C MET A 343 41.53 13.70 -16.67
N ILE A 344 41.15 12.61 -16.01
CA ILE A 344 40.15 12.59 -14.91
C ILE A 344 40.50 11.52 -13.88
N THR A 345 39.92 11.62 -12.68
CA THR A 345 40.07 10.57 -11.65
C THR A 345 39.35 9.28 -12.06
N GLU A 346 39.76 8.15 -11.47
CA GLU A 346 39.15 6.84 -11.73
C GLU A 346 37.66 6.81 -11.35
N GLU A 347 37.29 7.38 -10.20
CA GLU A 347 35.91 7.45 -9.75
C GLU A 347 35.03 8.25 -10.73
N GLN A 348 35.51 9.41 -11.18
CA GLN A 348 34.81 10.23 -12.17
C GLN A 348 34.66 9.48 -13.50
N ALA A 349 35.71 8.79 -13.95
CA ALA A 349 35.69 8.03 -15.20
C ALA A 349 34.70 6.87 -15.14
N LEU A 350 34.67 6.10 -14.04
CA LEU A 350 33.72 5.00 -13.85
C LEU A 350 32.28 5.51 -13.80
N SER A 351 32.02 6.59 -13.08
CA SER A 351 30.70 7.22 -13.03
C SER A 351 30.24 7.69 -14.41
N LEU A 352 31.10 8.37 -15.17
CA LEU A 352 30.79 8.83 -16.53
C LEU A 352 30.57 7.65 -17.47
N THR A 353 31.40 6.60 -17.38
CA THR A 353 31.25 5.38 -18.18
C THR A 353 29.87 4.77 -17.98
N GLU A 354 29.47 4.60 -16.73
CA GLU A 354 28.20 3.99 -16.37
C GLU A 354 27.02 4.82 -16.86
N GLU A 355 27.06 6.14 -16.67
CA GLU A 355 25.98 7.02 -17.12
C GLU A 355 25.85 7.06 -18.64
N TYR A 356 26.96 7.15 -19.38
CA TYR A 356 26.89 7.12 -20.84
C TYR A 356 26.44 5.77 -21.40
N ILE A 357 26.78 4.65 -20.73
CA ILE A 357 26.19 3.33 -21.05
C ILE A 357 24.68 3.36 -20.80
N LYS A 358 24.20 3.88 -19.65
CA LYS A 358 22.76 3.98 -19.37
C LYS A 358 22.03 4.84 -20.40
N ILE A 359 22.61 5.98 -20.79
CA ILE A 359 22.04 6.87 -21.82
C ILE A 359 21.93 6.11 -23.14
N GLY A 360 22.99 5.40 -23.55
CA GLY A 360 22.99 4.58 -24.75
C GLY A 360 21.91 3.50 -24.75
N PHE A 361 21.72 2.83 -23.62
CA PHE A 361 20.68 1.81 -23.44
C PHE A 361 19.28 2.41 -23.53
N ARG A 362 19.03 3.49 -22.78
CA ARG A 362 17.75 4.22 -22.75
C ARG A 362 17.38 4.79 -24.11
N ASN A 363 18.37 5.32 -24.83
CA ASN A 363 18.17 5.80 -26.20
C ASN A 363 17.68 4.66 -27.10
N ALA A 364 18.37 3.51 -27.11
CA ALA A 364 17.95 2.35 -27.90
C ALA A 364 16.54 1.86 -27.52
N MET A 365 16.23 1.80 -26.22
CA MET A 365 14.90 1.46 -25.71
C MET A 365 13.82 2.44 -26.17
N SER A 366 14.07 3.74 -26.08
CA SER A 366 13.13 4.79 -26.49
C SER A 366 12.82 4.69 -27.99
N ASN A 367 13.84 4.51 -28.82
CA ASN A 367 13.65 4.34 -30.26
C ASN A 367 12.84 3.08 -30.59
N PHE A 368 13.05 1.98 -29.86
CA PHE A 368 12.25 0.76 -30.03
C PHE A 368 10.78 0.96 -29.65
N LEU A 369 10.50 1.65 -28.55
CA LEU A 369 9.13 1.98 -28.14
C LEU A 369 8.44 2.87 -29.17
N ALA A 370 9.13 3.92 -29.61
CA ALA A 370 8.66 4.84 -30.64
C ALA A 370 8.31 4.13 -31.95
N TYR A 371 9.18 3.22 -32.38
CA TYR A 371 8.94 2.41 -33.57
C TYR A 371 7.69 1.53 -33.44
N ASN A 372 7.55 0.80 -32.33
CA ASN A 372 6.38 -0.06 -32.11
C ASN A 372 5.08 0.76 -32.05
N GLU A 373 5.12 1.96 -31.48
CA GLU A 373 3.97 2.86 -31.44
C GLU A 373 3.57 3.34 -32.85
N LEU A 374 4.53 3.70 -33.70
CA LEU A 374 4.24 4.04 -35.09
C LEU A 374 3.65 2.87 -35.87
N GLN A 375 4.19 1.66 -35.70
CA GLN A 375 3.63 0.46 -36.35
C GLN A 375 2.17 0.21 -35.93
N ASN A 376 1.86 0.40 -34.65
CA ASN A 376 0.49 0.28 -34.13
C ASN A 376 -0.44 1.39 -34.65
N ARG A 377 0.07 2.60 -34.90
CA ARG A 377 -0.73 3.71 -35.48
C ARG A 377 -1.03 3.54 -36.97
N VAL A 378 -0.22 2.79 -37.70
CA VAL A 378 -0.40 2.53 -39.14
C VAL A 378 -1.31 1.32 -39.41
N THR A 379 -1.50 0.45 -38.42
CA THR A 379 -2.33 -0.76 -38.51
C THR A 379 -3.77 -0.60 -38.02
N VAL A 380 -4.14 0.60 -37.55
CA VAL A 380 -5.52 1.04 -37.24
C VAL A 380 -5.99 1.95 -38.37
#